data_AF-A0A7C4B9A1-F1
#
_entry.id   AF-A0A7C4B9A1-F1
#
_cell.length_a   1.000
_cell.length_b   1.000
_cell.length_c   1.000
_cell.angle_alpha   90.00
_cell.angle_beta   90.00
_cell.angle_gamma   90.00
#
_symmetry.space_group_name_H-M   'P 1'
#
loop_
_entity.id
_entity.type
_entity.pdbx_description
1 polymer ?
#
loop_
_entity_poly.entity_id
_entity_poly.type
_entity_poly.pdbx_seq_one_letter_code
_entity_poly.pdbx_strand_id
1 'polypeptide(L)' 'MPVKQYKEIELLTALAKLAARERKALGDLIFEAIYEYLEARGALPPQYPMTLRDLARTRIPTGAK' A
#
# COMPACT_ATOMS: atom_id res chain seq x y z
N MET A 1 17.67 15.18 15.04
CA MET A 1 17.38 16.07 13.89
C MET A 1 15.90 15.95 13.56
N PRO A 2 15.09 17.03 13.56
CA PRO A 2 13.69 16.91 13.20
C PRO A 2 13.61 16.59 11.71
N VAL A 3 13.04 15.44 11.37
CA VAL A 3 12.65 15.12 10.00
C VAL A 3 11.65 16.22 9.60
N LYS A 4 12.05 17.11 8.69
CA LYS A 4 11.26 18.26 8.26
C LYS A 4 9.83 17.81 7.90
N GLN A 5 8.84 18.16 8.73
CA GLN A 5 7.40 17.85 8.55
C GLN A 5 6.87 18.15 7.14
N TYR A 6 7.45 19.14 6.46
CA TYR A 6 7.10 19.49 5.07
C TYR A 6 7.27 18.32 4.08
N LYS A 7 8.20 17.39 4.32
CA LYS A 7 8.43 16.25 3.42
C LYS A 7 7.33 15.19 3.49
N GLU A 8 6.69 15.03 4.66
CA GLU A 8 5.63 14.03 4.85
C GLU A 8 4.34 14.45 4.14
N ILE A 9 3.98 15.75 4.22
CA ILE A 9 2.80 16.28 3.54
C ILE A 9 2.95 16.21 2.01
N GLU A 10 4.13 16.54 1.48
CA GLU A 10 4.41 16.42 0.04
C GLU A 10 4.33 14.96 -0.43
N LEU A 11 4.88 14.03 0.36
CA LEU A 11 4.81 12.60 0.08
C LEU A 11 3.36 12.10 0.09
N LEU A 12 2.58 12.43 1.12
CA LEU A 12 1.16 12.05 1.21
C LEU A 12 0.36 12.64 0.05
N THR A 13 0.65 13.89 -0.34
CA THR A 13 -0.01 14.54 -1.48
C THR A 13 0.34 13.85 -2.81
N ALA A 14 1.60 13.45 -3.00
CA ALA A 14 2.04 12.72 -4.18
C ALA A 14 1.37 11.34 -4.28
N LEU A 15 1.31 10.61 -3.16
CA LEU A 15 0.64 9.31 -3.08
C LEU A 15 -0.87 9.44 -3.33
N ALA A 16 -1.53 10.47 -2.78
CA ALA A 16 -2.95 10.73 -3.04
C ALA A 16 -3.23 11.03 -4.52
N LYS A 17 -2.35 11.78 -5.19
CA LYS A 17 -2.44 12.03 -6.65
C LYS A 17 -2.25 10.75 -7.45
N LEU A 18 -1.34 9.87 -7.03
CA LEU A 18 -1.14 8.57 -7.67
C LEU A 18 -2.38 7.68 -7.50
N ALA A 19 -2.95 7.62 -6.30
CA ALA A 19 -4.20 6.92 -6.00
C ALA A 19 -5.35 7.36 -6.90
N ALA A 20 -5.54 8.67 -7.03
CA ALA A 20 -6.55 9.24 -7.91
C ALA A 20 -6.33 8.88 -9.39
N ARG A 21 -5.07 8.89 -9.87
CA ARG A 21 -4.73 8.50 -11.25
C ARG A 21 -4.99 7.02 -11.53
N GLU A 22 -4.68 6.16 -10.57
CA GLU A 22 -4.87 4.71 -10.69
C GLU A 22 -6.30 4.25 -10.37
N ARG A 23 -7.17 5.17 -9.94
CA ARG A 23 -8.54 4.88 -9.46
C ARG A 23 -8.55 3.82 -8.35
N LYS A 24 -7.53 3.84 -7.49
CA LYS A 24 -7.37 2.96 -6.33
C LYS A 24 -7.50 3.76 -5.04
N ALA A 25 -7.88 3.10 -3.94
CA ALA A 25 -7.79 3.73 -2.62
C ALA A 25 -6.33 3.94 -2.24
N LEU A 26 -6.01 5.08 -1.61
CA LEU A 26 -4.65 5.39 -1.16
C LEU A 26 -4.10 4.32 -0.21
N GLY A 27 -4.95 3.78 0.68
CA GLY A 27 -4.58 2.70 1.58
C GLY A 27 -4.20 1.41 0.86
N ASP A 28 -4.78 1.14 -0.32
CA ASP A 28 -4.45 -0.04 -1.11
C ASP A 28 -3.10 0.12 -1.79
N LEU A 29 -2.80 1.30 -2.34
CA LEU A 29 -1.49 1.59 -2.91
C LEU A 29 -0.36 1.56 -1.87
N ILE A 30 -0.60 2.12 -0.69
CA ILE A 30 0.39 2.08 0.40
C ILE A 30 0.62 0.64 0.83
N PHE A 31 -0.45 -0.15 0.95
CA PHE A 31 -0.35 -1.57 1.28
C PHE A 31 0.43 -2.36 0.22
N GLU A 32 0.09 -2.20 -1.06
CA GLU A 32 0.80 -2.80 -2.19
C GLU A 32 2.29 -2.46 -2.14
N ALA A 33 2.64 -1.17 -2.02
CA ALA A 33 4.03 -0.72 -2.00
C ALA A 33 4.83 -1.27 -0.81
N ILE A 34 4.24 -1.31 0.40
CA ILE A 34 4.90 -1.89 1.59
C ILE A 34 5.13 -3.39 1.38
N TYR A 35 4.13 -4.09 0.84
CA TYR A 35 4.21 -5.51 0.61
C TYR A 35 5.28 -5.85 -0.45
N GLU A 36 5.28 -5.18 -1.61
CA GLU A 36 6.30 -5.37 -2.66
C GLU A 36 7.71 -5.16 -2.11
N TYR A 37 7.88 -4.11 -1.29
CA TYR A 37 9.16 -3.83 -0.64
C TYR A 37 9.59 -4.96 0.30
N LEU A 38 8.69 -5.50 1.13
CA LEU A 38 9.00 -6.61 2.02
C LEU A 38 9.26 -7.91 1.27
N GLU A 39 8.51 -8.18 0.21
CA GLU A 39 8.66 -9.34 -0.68
C GLU A 39 10.04 -9.33 -1.36
N ALA A 40 10.42 -8.20 -1.96
CA ALA A 40 11.72 -8.03 -2.62
C ALA A 40 12.91 -8.23 -1.67
N ARG A 41 12.70 -8.03 -0.37
CA ARG A 41 13.72 -8.25 0.67
C ARG A 41 13.67 -9.63 1.32
N GLY A 42 12.74 -10.50 0.93
CA GLY A 42 12.52 -11.79 1.58
C GLY A 42 12.09 -11.66 3.05
N ALA A 43 11.51 -10.51 3.41
CA ALA A 43 11.14 -10.15 4.78
C ALA A 43 9.62 -10.28 5.03
N LEU A 44 8.89 -10.94 4.13
CA LEU A 44 7.48 -11.23 4.34
C LEU A 44 7.31 -12.19 5.52
N PRO A 45 6.37 -11.93 6.43
CA PRO A 45 6.07 -12.86 7.51
C PRO A 45 5.60 -14.21 6.93
N PRO A 46 5.94 -15.36 7.55
CA PRO A 46 5.57 -16.69 7.05
C PRO A 46 4.07 -16.91 6.85
N GLN A 47 3.25 -16.18 7.60
CA GLN A 47 1.79 -16.18 7.51
C GLN A 47 1.21 -15.43 6.28
N TYR A 48 2.06 -14.79 5.48
CA TYR A 48 1.68 -14.16 4.20
C TYR A 48 2.38 -14.84 3.02
N PRO A 49 2.11 -16.14 2.75
CA PRO A 49 2.72 -16.87 1.62
C PRO A 49 2.10 -16.49 0.26
N MET A 50 1.08 -15.65 0.25
CA MET A 50 0.27 -15.30 -0.92
C MET A 50 0.79 -14.04 -1.60
N THR A 51 0.99 -14.08 -2.91
CA THR A 51 1.42 -12.92 -3.70
C THR A 51 0.41 -11.77 -3.58
N LEU A 52 0.83 -10.52 -3.86
CA LEU A 52 -0.08 -9.35 -3.85
C LEU A 52 -1.34 -9.55 -4.67
N ARG A 53 -1.23 -10.29 -5.78
CA ARG A 53 -2.34 -10.61 -6.67
C ARG A 53 -3.40 -11.47 -5.99
N ASP A 54 -2.99 -12.32 -5.04
CA ASP A 54 -3.87 -13.21 -4.27
C ASP A 54 -4.49 -12.46 -3.07
N LEU A 55 -3.74 -11.54 -2.45
CA LEU A 55 -4.23 -10.62 -1.42
C LEU A 55 -5.29 -9.64 -1.97
N ALA A 56 -5.06 -9.08 -3.16
CA ALA A 56 -6.03 -8.22 -3.82
C ALA A 56 -7.34 -8.93 -4.19
N ARG A 57 -7.30 -10.25 -4.40
CA ARG A 57 -8.48 -11.10 -4.67
C ARG A 57 -9.24 -11.50 -3.41
N THR A 58 -8.55 -11.58 -2.27
CA THR A 58 -9.14 -11.98 -0.98
C THR A 58 -9.70 -10.79 -0.18
N ARG A 59 -9.32 -9.55 -0.53
CA ARG A 59 -10.10 -8.35 -0.16
C ARG A 59 -11.44 -8.33 -0.90
N ILE A 60 -12.34 -9.22 -0.46
CA ILE A 60 -13.77 -9.10 -0.69
C ILE A 60 -14.17 -7.69 -0.18
N PRO A 61 -14.92 -6.90 -0.96
CA PRO A 61 -15.38 -5.60 -0.51
C PRO A 61 -16.23 -5.82 0.75
N THR A 62 -15.77 -5.28 1.88
CA THR A 62 -16.59 -5.04 3.06
C THR A 62 -17.64 -3.99 2.69
N GLY A 63 -18.67 -4.47 1.99
CA GLY A 63 -19.78 -3.70 1.44
C GLY A 63 -20.92 -4.60 0.95
N ALA A 64 -20.93 -5.87 1.33
CA ALA A 64 -22.07 -6.76 1.09
C ALA A 64 -22.84 -6.99 2.40
N LYS A 65 -23.89 -6.17 2.55
CA LYS A 65 -24.98 -6.18 3.55
C LYS A 65 -24.66 -5.69 4.96
#